data_AF-A0A382SVH9-F1
#
_entry.id   AF-A0A382SVH9-F1
#
_cell.length_a   1.000
_cell.length_b   1.000
_cell.length_c   1.000
_cell.angle_alpha   90.00
_cell.angle_beta   90.00
_cell.angle_gamma   90.00
#
_symmetry.space_group_name_H-M   'P 1'
#
loop_
_entity.id
_entity.type
_entity.pdbx_description
1 polymer ?
#
loop_
_entity_poly.entity_id
_entity_poly.type
_entity_poly.pdbx_seq_one_letter_code
_entity_poly.pdbx_strand_id
1 'polypeptide(L)'
;RRIYLDWDGGPRQEYMTHVCCGNYSFNDLADSTYTLTYDYPWPHLNPTYIPSQIQTVTISEGENVTINFGTGTDTTAPVLVSSTPADDVTGVATDTNIVLVFDKAVDVGAGDITIHQASTGATVGTVSVTSWRVTGDGTATITVDPPGTLSSETGYYINVDPSAFQDTAGYSYGGIVNTSSLNFVTADVEPPLLVSSVPADGATGVHAETNITLMFDEAVHPRYGNITIHYADSGNVVETFTVPSGQVAGLGTDTITINPAQALFEVTTSDDRPLAAGTTFYINVDPQTLRDSAGNDYPGIDDSTTLS
;
A
#
# COMPACT_ATOMS: atom_id res chain seq x y z
N ARG A 1 5.64 16.60 44.34
CA ARG A 1 5.89 15.15 44.49
C ARG A 1 6.01 14.88 45.97
N ARG A 2 5.12 14.06 46.56
CA ARG A 2 5.14 13.73 47.98
C ARG A 2 5.49 12.25 48.15
N ILE A 3 6.29 11.91 49.15
CA ILE A 3 6.55 10.53 49.55
C ILE A 3 5.83 10.29 50.87
N TYR A 4 5.06 9.20 50.90
CA TYR A 4 4.41 8.70 52.09
C TYR A 4 4.88 7.28 52.36
N LEU A 5 5.05 6.97 53.64
CA LEU A 5 5.25 5.61 54.12
C LEU A 5 4.01 5.20 54.91
N ASP A 6 3.39 4.11 54.47
CA ASP A 6 2.28 3.47 55.15
C ASP A 6 2.83 2.28 55.93
N TRP A 7 2.67 2.31 57.25
CA TRP A 7 2.95 1.17 58.12
C TRP A 7 1.70 0.29 58.20
N ASP A 8 1.85 -1.03 58.11
CA ASP A 8 0.73 -1.97 58.09
C ASP A 8 -0.09 -1.88 59.39
N GLY A 9 -1.24 -1.18 59.32
CA GLY A 9 -2.12 -0.89 60.46
C GLY A 9 -1.94 0.47 61.15
N GLY A 10 -1.05 1.34 60.67
CA GLY A 10 -0.77 2.68 61.23
C GLY A 10 -1.25 3.87 60.37
N PRO A 11 -1.24 5.10 60.91
CA PRO A 11 -1.55 6.29 60.11
C PRO A 11 -0.45 6.61 59.10
N ARG A 12 -0.84 6.98 57.87
CA ARG A 12 0.03 7.48 56.79
C ARG A 12 0.88 8.65 57.30
N GLN A 13 2.21 8.53 57.23
CA GLN A 13 3.12 9.63 57.58
C GLN A 13 3.71 10.25 56.32
N GLU A 14 3.59 11.58 56.21
CA GLU A 14 4.23 12.37 55.16
C GLU A 14 5.65 12.73 55.60
N TYR A 15 6.65 12.14 54.94
CA TYR A 15 8.05 12.40 55.27
C TYR A 15 8.64 13.53 54.41
N MET A 16 8.12 13.76 53.20
CA MET A 16 8.68 14.76 52.29
C MET A 16 7.61 15.40 51.40
N THR A 17 7.60 16.73 51.40
CA THR A 17 6.69 17.57 50.59
C THR A 17 7.28 17.98 49.22
N HIS A 18 8.58 17.79 49.03
CA HIS A 18 9.32 18.05 47.79
C HIS A 18 10.37 16.98 47.54
N VAL A 19 10.18 16.20 46.48
CA VAL A 19 11.08 15.14 46.06
C VAL A 19 11.62 15.51 44.68
N CYS A 20 12.93 15.72 44.59
CA CYS A 20 13.67 15.92 43.34
C CYS A 20 14.39 14.61 42.95
N CYS A 21 15.26 14.64 41.93
CA CYS A 21 16.18 13.54 41.69
C CYS A 21 17.26 13.53 42.79
N GLY A 22 17.49 12.37 43.42
CA GLY A 22 18.47 12.23 44.50
C GLY A 22 18.29 10.93 45.30
N ASN A 23 19.27 10.63 46.14
CA ASN A 23 19.21 9.54 47.11
C ASN A 23 18.52 10.03 48.38
N TYR A 24 17.63 9.22 48.92
CA TYR A 24 16.89 9.54 50.15
C TYR A 24 17.16 8.49 51.21
N SER A 25 17.33 8.95 52.45
CA SER A 25 17.59 8.13 53.63
C SER A 25 16.48 8.38 54.64
N PHE A 26 15.92 7.31 55.17
CA PHE A 26 14.94 7.37 56.26
C PHE A 26 15.61 6.81 57.50
N ASN A 27 15.65 7.59 58.58
CA ASN A 27 16.19 7.19 59.87
C ASN A 27 15.04 6.96 60.86
N ASP A 28 15.27 6.15 61.90
CA ASP A 28 14.32 5.88 62.98
C ASP A 28 13.01 5.18 62.56
N LEU A 29 13.07 4.28 61.58
CA LEU A 29 11.95 3.40 61.25
C LEU A 29 11.88 2.23 62.26
N ALA A 30 10.68 1.94 62.77
CA ALA A 30 10.44 0.76 63.62
C ALA A 30 10.43 -0.53 62.79
N ASP A 31 10.71 -1.68 63.41
CA ASP A 31 10.69 -3.00 62.77
C ASP A 31 9.31 -3.33 62.19
N SER A 32 9.15 -3.14 60.88
CA SER A 32 7.93 -3.53 60.18
C SER A 32 8.02 -3.48 58.66
N THR A 33 6.93 -3.85 58.02
CA THR A 33 6.72 -3.68 56.59
C THR A 33 6.16 -2.30 56.31
N TYR A 34 6.84 -1.56 55.43
CA TYR A 34 6.40 -0.25 54.96
C TYR A 34 6.04 -0.35 53.48
N THR A 35 4.91 0.27 53.11
CA THR A 35 4.53 0.46 51.71
C THR A 35 4.82 1.90 51.32
N LEU A 36 5.55 2.07 50.22
CA LEU A 36 5.81 3.38 49.62
C LEU A 36 4.68 3.71 48.64
N THR A 37 3.89 4.74 48.95
CA THR A 37 2.77 5.15 48.10
C THR A 37 3.04 6.53 47.50
N TYR A 38 3.03 6.63 46.18
CA TYR A 38 3.16 7.89 45.44
C TYR A 38 1.79 8.39 45.00
N ASP A 39 1.44 9.65 45.32
CA ASP A 39 0.20 10.26 44.84
C ASP A 39 0.42 10.87 43.43
N TYR A 40 -0.21 10.25 42.41
CA TYR A 40 -0.52 10.80 41.07
C TYR A 40 -2.03 10.54 40.80
N PRO A 41 -2.85 11.39 40.14
CA PRO A 41 -2.53 12.19 38.93
C PRO A 41 -3.10 13.63 38.83
N TRP A 42 -2.61 14.42 37.85
CA TRP A 42 -3.41 15.42 37.11
C TRP A 42 -3.37 15.08 35.59
N PRO A 43 -4.42 15.44 34.83
CA PRO A 43 -4.55 15.10 33.42
C PRO A 43 -3.68 16.04 32.58
N HIS A 44 -3.30 15.61 31.38
CA HIS A 44 -2.36 16.27 30.47
C HIS A 44 -0.89 16.08 30.88
N LEU A 45 -0.42 14.83 30.79
CA LEU A 45 0.86 14.44 30.18
C LEU A 45 0.83 12.90 30.05
N ASN A 46 1.33 12.41 28.92
CA ASN A 46 1.32 11.01 28.49
C ASN A 46 1.96 10.08 29.57
N PRO A 47 1.27 9.04 30.08
CA PRO A 47 1.75 8.26 31.22
C PRO A 47 2.64 7.10 30.76
N THR A 48 3.89 7.38 30.35
CA THR A 48 4.84 6.31 29.96
C THR A 48 5.87 5.99 31.04
N TYR A 49 5.62 6.33 32.31
CA TYR A 49 6.37 5.71 33.40
C TYR A 49 5.65 5.79 34.73
N ILE A 50 4.87 4.76 35.05
CA ILE A 50 4.60 4.39 36.44
C ILE A 50 5.73 3.44 36.82
N PRO A 51 6.56 3.71 37.85
CA PRO A 51 7.39 2.66 38.42
C PRO A 51 6.43 1.61 38.98
N SER A 52 6.18 0.55 38.21
CA SER A 52 5.28 -0.55 38.60
C SER A 52 5.96 -1.56 39.53
N GLN A 53 7.10 -1.20 40.13
CA GLN A 53 7.64 -1.98 41.22
C GLN A 53 7.31 -1.28 42.54
N ILE A 54 6.15 -1.64 43.10
CA ILE A 54 6.01 -1.62 44.57
C ILE A 54 7.08 -2.58 45.07
N GLN A 55 8.20 -2.03 45.55
CA GLN A 55 9.26 -2.83 46.15
C GLN A 55 8.94 -2.93 47.64
N THR A 56 8.46 -4.08 48.08
CA THR A 56 8.30 -4.36 49.51
C THR A 56 9.70 -4.53 50.10
N VAL A 57 10.10 -3.64 51.00
CA VAL A 57 11.39 -3.73 51.69
C VAL A 57 11.13 -4.01 53.17
N THR A 58 11.70 -5.10 53.68
CA THR A 58 11.70 -5.42 55.11
C THR A 58 12.98 -4.84 55.71
N ILE A 59 12.86 -4.08 56.80
CA ILE A 59 13.98 -3.39 57.47
C ILE A 59 14.10 -3.92 58.89
N SER A 60 15.33 -4.14 59.37
CA SER A 60 15.63 -4.47 60.78
C SER A 60 16.28 -3.27 61.50
N GLU A 61 16.07 -3.15 62.81
CA GLU A 61 16.57 -2.04 63.63
C GLU A 61 18.09 -1.80 63.48
N GLY A 62 18.47 -0.55 63.19
CA GLY A 62 19.86 -0.11 63.05
C GLY A 62 20.45 -0.22 61.64
N GLU A 63 19.68 -0.68 60.65
CA GLU A 63 20.13 -0.79 59.27
C GLU A 63 19.76 0.44 58.43
N ASN A 64 20.74 1.01 57.72
CA ASN A 64 20.49 2.10 56.78
C ASN A 64 19.98 1.53 55.45
N VAL A 65 18.73 1.83 55.08
CA VAL A 65 18.16 1.42 53.80
C VAL A 65 18.29 2.54 52.78
N THR A 66 18.95 2.23 51.68
CA THR A 66 19.03 3.11 50.50
C THR A 66 18.10 2.57 49.43
N ILE A 67 17.00 3.28 49.16
CA ILE A 67 16.10 2.96 48.04
C ILE A 67 16.55 3.78 46.83
N ASN A 68 17.23 3.11 45.90
CA ASN A 68 17.58 3.72 44.63
C ASN A 68 16.38 3.60 43.69
N PHE A 69 15.72 4.71 43.42
CA PHE A 69 14.79 4.80 42.28
C PHE A 69 15.64 4.81 41.01
N GLY A 70 15.92 3.63 40.47
CA GLY A 70 16.43 3.52 39.11
C GLY A 70 15.36 4.06 38.18
N THR A 71 15.50 5.29 37.71
CA THR A 71 14.84 5.70 36.46
C THR A 71 15.51 4.86 35.39
N GLY A 72 14.91 3.72 35.03
CA GLY A 72 15.35 3.02 33.83
C GLY A 72 15.21 4.01 32.68
N THR A 73 16.32 4.63 32.30
CA THR A 73 16.34 5.48 31.11
C THR A 73 16.16 4.53 29.95
N ASP A 74 15.13 4.73 29.14
CA ASP A 74 15.06 4.06 27.86
C ASP A 74 16.31 4.48 27.06
N THR A 75 17.18 3.52 26.78
CA THR A 75 18.41 3.73 26.03
C THR A 75 18.36 3.08 24.65
N THR A 76 17.16 2.70 24.19
CA THR A 76 16.97 1.96 22.95
C THR A 76 16.43 2.88 21.87
N ALA A 77 17.07 2.85 20.70
CA ALA A 77 16.56 3.54 19.53
C ALA A 77 15.19 3.01 19.12
N PRO A 78 14.33 3.83 18.47
CA PRO A 78 13.11 3.35 17.85
C PRO A 78 13.39 2.20 16.88
N VAL A 79 12.44 1.27 16.76
CA VAL A 79 12.47 0.17 15.80
C VAL A 79 11.18 0.20 14.99
N LEU A 80 11.31 0.00 13.67
CA LEU A 80 10.15 -0.17 12.81
C LEU A 80 9.48 -1.52 13.10
N VAL A 81 8.22 -1.49 13.51
CA VAL A 81 7.40 -2.66 13.83
C VAL A 81 6.65 -3.14 12.60
N SER A 82 6.11 -2.22 11.79
CA SER A 82 5.42 -2.55 10.55
C SER A 82 5.35 -1.35 9.61
N SER A 83 4.94 -1.61 8.37
CA SER A 83 4.67 -0.59 7.38
C SER A 83 3.39 -0.87 6.59
N THR A 84 2.86 0.16 5.93
CA THR A 84 1.88 0.03 4.85
C THR A 84 2.35 0.91 3.69
N PRO A 85 2.61 0.36 2.49
CA PRO A 85 2.55 -1.04 2.13
C PRO A 85 3.46 -1.92 3.01
N ALA A 86 3.03 -3.16 3.27
CA ALA A 86 3.87 -4.14 3.95
C ALA A 86 5.00 -4.58 3.02
N ASP A 87 6.12 -5.03 3.60
CA ASP A 87 7.22 -5.58 2.81
C ASP A 87 6.75 -6.77 1.94
N ASP A 88 7.30 -6.86 0.73
CA ASP A 88 6.99 -7.84 -0.33
C ASP A 88 5.54 -7.85 -0.82
N VAL A 89 4.69 -6.88 -0.44
CA VAL A 89 3.30 -6.86 -0.89
C VAL A 89 3.19 -6.47 -2.37
N THR A 90 2.23 -7.06 -3.07
CA THR A 90 1.92 -6.75 -4.47
C THR A 90 0.51 -6.17 -4.59
N GLY A 91 0.19 -5.52 -5.72
CA GLY A 91 -1.15 -4.96 -5.92
C GLY A 91 -1.40 -3.67 -5.12
N VAL A 92 -0.35 -2.90 -4.83
CA VAL A 92 -0.45 -1.63 -4.10
C VAL A 92 -1.01 -0.54 -5.02
N ALA A 93 -2.02 0.22 -4.58
CA ALA A 93 -2.50 1.35 -5.37
C ALA A 93 -1.38 2.37 -5.64
N THR A 94 -1.30 2.89 -6.85
CA THR A 94 -0.20 3.76 -7.32
C THR A 94 -0.11 5.11 -6.61
N ASP A 95 -1.15 5.51 -5.89
CA ASP A 95 -1.27 6.72 -5.07
C ASP A 95 -1.22 6.45 -3.56
N THR A 96 -0.77 5.26 -3.14
CA THR A 96 -0.72 4.86 -1.73
C THR A 96 0.32 5.67 -0.94
N ASN A 97 -0.10 6.17 0.23
CA ASN A 97 0.81 6.70 1.25
C ASN A 97 1.66 5.59 1.89
N ILE A 98 2.89 5.91 2.25
CA ILE A 98 3.75 5.02 3.04
C ILE A 98 3.55 5.34 4.52
N VAL A 99 3.06 4.38 5.28
CA VAL A 99 2.87 4.46 6.74
C VAL A 99 3.94 3.61 7.41
N LEU A 100 4.66 4.19 8.37
CA LEU A 100 5.68 3.54 9.18
C LEU A 100 5.19 3.51 10.63
N VAL A 101 5.14 2.32 11.24
CA VAL A 101 4.73 2.14 12.64
C VAL A 101 5.94 1.71 13.46
N PHE A 102 6.28 2.48 14.47
CA PHE A 102 7.39 2.25 15.39
C PHE A 102 6.92 1.62 16.71
N ASP A 103 7.86 1.07 17.47
CA ASP A 103 7.63 0.48 18.79
C ASP A 103 7.35 1.54 19.88
N LYS A 104 7.71 2.79 19.60
CA LYS A 104 7.52 3.95 20.47
C LYS A 104 7.26 5.21 19.66
N ALA A 105 6.86 6.28 20.34
CA ALA A 105 6.69 7.58 19.70
C ALA A 105 8.03 8.12 19.17
N VAL A 106 8.00 8.68 17.98
CA VAL A 106 9.15 9.30 17.33
C VAL A 106 8.84 10.73 16.93
N ASP A 107 9.84 11.58 17.07
CA ASP A 107 9.87 12.94 16.55
C ASP A 107 10.66 12.95 15.23
N VAL A 108 10.28 13.86 14.34
CA VAL A 108 10.98 14.10 13.07
C VAL A 108 12.39 14.63 13.35
N GLY A 109 13.39 13.99 12.78
CA GLY A 109 14.79 14.40 12.84
C GLY A 109 15.23 15.12 11.56
N ALA A 110 16.27 14.61 10.91
CA ALA A 110 16.81 15.16 9.67
C ALA A 110 17.12 14.06 8.66
N GLY A 111 17.02 14.40 7.37
CA GLY A 111 17.24 13.48 6.26
C GLY A 111 16.02 13.35 5.39
N ASP A 112 16.07 12.37 4.49
CA ASP A 112 15.03 12.11 3.52
C ASP A 112 14.49 10.67 3.64
N ILE A 113 13.29 10.50 3.08
CA ILE A 113 12.75 9.21 2.69
C ILE A 113 12.77 9.18 1.17
N THR A 114 13.44 8.17 0.61
CA THR A 114 13.58 8.01 -0.84
C THR A 114 12.84 6.78 -1.33
N ILE A 115 12.21 6.94 -2.49
CA ILE A 115 11.48 5.90 -3.20
C ILE A 115 12.28 5.58 -4.45
N HIS A 116 12.62 4.31 -4.62
CA HIS A 116 13.44 3.85 -5.74
C HIS A 116 12.70 2.78 -6.54
N GLN A 117 12.82 2.85 -7.86
CA GLN A 117 12.37 1.77 -8.72
C GLN A 117 13.30 0.57 -8.53
N ALA A 118 12.75 -0.59 -8.18
CA ALA A 118 13.53 -1.76 -7.78
C ALA A 118 14.37 -2.35 -8.94
N SER A 119 13.86 -2.28 -10.17
CA SER A 119 14.54 -2.84 -11.34
C SER A 119 15.77 -2.04 -11.78
N THR A 120 15.81 -0.73 -11.53
CA THR A 120 16.88 0.16 -12.00
C THR A 120 17.68 0.79 -10.86
N GLY A 121 17.16 0.79 -9.63
CA GLY A 121 17.69 1.55 -8.49
C GLY A 121 17.48 3.06 -8.59
N ALA A 122 16.83 3.55 -9.65
CA ALA A 122 16.62 4.97 -9.88
C ALA A 122 15.70 5.56 -8.81
N THR A 123 16.08 6.70 -8.23
CA THR A 123 15.21 7.47 -7.33
C THR A 123 14.06 8.07 -8.13
N VAL A 124 12.83 7.70 -7.78
CA VAL A 124 11.60 8.23 -8.38
C VAL A 124 10.92 9.26 -7.48
N GLY A 125 11.27 9.28 -6.19
CA GLY A 125 10.76 10.25 -5.23
C GLY A 125 11.72 10.47 -4.08
N THR A 126 11.77 11.72 -3.59
CA THR A 126 12.49 12.11 -2.39
C THR A 126 11.56 12.99 -1.57
N VAL A 127 11.36 12.62 -0.31
CA VAL A 127 10.53 13.37 0.64
C VAL A 127 11.39 13.71 1.84
N SER A 128 11.67 14.99 2.04
CA SER A 128 12.32 15.41 3.28
C SER A 128 11.41 15.14 4.47
N VAL A 129 11.97 14.58 5.54
CA VAL A 129 11.21 14.23 6.75
C VAL A 129 10.59 15.44 7.43
N THR A 130 11.13 16.63 7.17
CA THR A 130 10.61 17.91 7.68
C THR A 130 9.55 18.56 6.78
N SER A 131 9.22 17.94 5.64
CA SER A 131 8.22 18.47 4.71
C SER A 131 6.80 18.19 5.20
N TRP A 132 5.83 18.96 4.71
CA TRP A 132 4.40 18.78 5.01
C TRP A 132 3.85 17.41 4.56
N ARG A 133 4.56 16.71 3.67
CA ARG A 133 4.22 15.37 3.19
C ARG A 133 4.47 14.28 4.24
N VAL A 134 5.20 14.61 5.31
CA VAL A 134 5.42 13.73 6.45
C VAL A 134 4.59 14.22 7.64
N THR A 135 3.75 13.35 8.16
CA THR A 135 2.84 13.64 9.27
C THR A 135 2.93 12.55 10.34
N GLY A 136 2.53 12.88 11.57
CA GLY A 136 2.59 11.95 12.70
C GLY A 136 3.74 12.20 13.69
N ASP A 137 4.42 13.36 13.58
CA ASP A 137 5.42 13.83 14.55
C ASP A 137 4.93 13.70 16.00
N GLY A 138 5.81 13.21 16.88
CA GLY A 138 5.51 12.92 18.28
C GLY A 138 4.62 11.70 18.51
N THR A 139 4.39 10.86 17.49
CA THR A 139 3.59 9.63 17.59
C THR A 139 4.37 8.40 17.13
N ALA A 140 3.83 7.21 17.38
CA ALA A 140 4.43 5.95 16.91
C ALA A 140 4.11 5.65 15.44
N THR A 141 3.38 6.52 14.73
CA THR A 141 2.95 6.28 13.36
C THR A 141 3.26 7.48 12.50
N ILE A 142 4.16 7.29 11.55
CA ILE A 142 4.53 8.31 10.57
C ILE A 142 3.87 7.98 9.23
N THR A 143 3.17 8.95 8.65
CA THR A 143 2.61 8.83 7.30
C THR A 143 3.38 9.74 6.36
N VAL A 144 3.77 9.18 5.22
CA VAL A 144 4.57 9.81 4.17
C VAL A 144 3.76 9.79 2.88
N ASP A 145 3.51 10.97 2.33
CA ASP A 145 2.83 11.18 1.05
C ASP A 145 3.87 11.30 -0.09
N PRO A 146 4.01 10.30 -0.98
CA PRO A 146 4.94 10.33 -2.11
C PRO A 146 4.75 11.57 -3.00
N PRO A 147 5.82 12.14 -3.59
CA PRO A 147 5.75 13.40 -4.34
C PRO A 147 4.87 13.34 -5.60
N GLY A 148 4.53 12.15 -6.08
CA GLY A 148 3.63 11.89 -7.21
C GLY A 148 3.16 10.44 -7.23
N THR A 149 2.30 10.12 -8.20
CA THR A 149 1.79 8.77 -8.44
C THR A 149 2.90 7.87 -8.98
N LEU A 150 2.98 6.66 -8.45
CA LEU A 150 3.91 5.63 -8.91
C LEU A 150 3.41 4.99 -10.21
N SER A 151 4.32 4.46 -11.03
CA SER A 151 3.96 3.71 -12.24
C SER A 151 3.22 2.41 -11.93
N SER A 152 2.34 1.99 -12.84
CA SER A 152 1.66 0.68 -12.84
C SER A 152 2.65 -0.48 -12.83
N GLU A 153 2.26 -1.63 -12.27
CA GLU A 153 3.02 -2.90 -12.28
C GLU A 153 4.52 -2.80 -11.97
N THR A 154 4.89 -1.85 -11.12
CA THR A 154 6.29 -1.50 -10.88
C THR A 154 6.70 -1.84 -9.45
N GLY A 155 7.83 -2.53 -9.32
CA GLY A 155 8.46 -2.77 -8.02
C GLY A 155 9.20 -1.55 -7.51
N TYR A 156 9.04 -1.24 -6.22
CA TYR A 156 9.71 -0.16 -5.51
C TYR A 156 10.32 -0.64 -4.20
N TYR A 157 11.40 0.00 -3.77
CA TYR A 157 11.90 -0.08 -2.39
C TYR A 157 12.02 1.30 -1.77
N ILE A 158 11.87 1.36 -0.45
CA ILE A 158 11.91 2.57 0.35
C ILE A 158 13.20 2.60 1.16
N ASN A 159 13.90 3.72 1.11
CA ASN A 159 14.97 4.02 2.03
C ASN A 159 14.57 5.18 2.94
N VAL A 160 15.02 5.09 4.18
CA VAL A 160 14.79 6.08 5.23
C VAL A 160 16.16 6.40 5.78
N ASP A 161 16.59 7.65 5.69
CA ASP A 161 17.90 8.03 6.18
C ASP A 161 18.04 7.72 7.69
N PRO A 162 19.23 7.30 8.15
CA PRO A 162 19.50 7.23 9.58
C PRO A 162 19.26 8.60 10.24
N SER A 163 18.64 8.63 11.41
CA SER A 163 18.21 9.87 12.11
C SER A 163 17.10 10.68 11.46
N ALA A 164 16.42 10.13 10.43
CA ALA A 164 15.17 10.67 9.92
C ALA A 164 14.11 10.80 11.02
N PHE A 165 14.14 9.89 11.99
CA PHE A 165 13.27 9.84 13.16
C PHE A 165 14.10 9.57 14.41
N GLN A 166 13.67 10.09 15.55
CA GLN A 166 14.31 9.88 16.85
C GLN A 166 13.26 9.82 17.96
N ASP A 167 13.58 9.19 19.09
CA ASP A 167 12.71 9.28 20.27
C ASP A 167 12.92 10.58 21.05
N THR A 168 12.06 10.80 22.06
CA THR A 168 12.16 11.94 22.97
C THR A 168 13.41 11.96 23.86
N ALA A 169 14.13 10.84 23.96
CA ALA A 169 15.40 10.73 24.67
C ALA A 169 16.61 11.05 23.77
N GLY A 170 16.39 11.24 22.46
CA GLY A 170 17.40 11.60 21.46
C GLY A 170 18.08 10.42 20.79
N TYR A 171 17.55 9.19 20.92
CA TYR A 171 18.05 8.04 20.18
C TYR A 171 17.45 7.99 18.78
N SER A 172 18.31 8.05 17.76
CA SER A 172 17.91 8.02 16.35
C SER A 172 17.53 6.62 15.87
N TYR A 173 16.47 6.53 15.08
CA TYR A 173 16.18 5.36 14.25
C TYR A 173 17.35 5.10 13.29
N GLY A 174 17.73 3.82 13.16
CA GLY A 174 18.84 3.39 12.31
C GLY A 174 18.59 3.55 10.80
N GLY A 175 17.34 3.83 10.40
CA GLY A 175 16.96 3.99 9.01
C GLY A 175 16.76 2.67 8.26
N ILE A 176 16.47 2.78 6.96
CA ILE A 176 16.43 1.70 5.98
C ILE A 176 17.36 2.09 4.84
N VAL A 177 18.44 1.35 4.64
CA VAL A 177 19.48 1.67 3.65
C VAL A 177 19.73 0.53 2.65
N ASN A 178 18.92 -0.52 2.71
CA ASN A 178 18.98 -1.67 1.80
C ASN A 178 17.70 -1.73 0.95
N THR A 179 17.66 -2.61 -0.04
CA THR A 179 16.56 -2.68 -1.01
C THR A 179 15.46 -3.67 -0.64
N SER A 180 15.58 -4.39 0.49
CA SER A 180 14.75 -5.56 0.81
C SER A 180 14.05 -5.48 2.17
N SER A 181 14.26 -4.42 2.96
CA SER A 181 13.59 -4.26 4.26
C SER A 181 12.23 -3.58 4.16
N LEU A 182 11.99 -2.85 3.06
CA LEU A 182 10.69 -2.28 2.74
C LEU A 182 10.58 -2.13 1.22
N ASN A 183 9.94 -3.11 0.59
CA ASN A 183 9.69 -3.13 -0.83
C ASN A 183 8.27 -3.59 -1.15
N PHE A 184 7.74 -3.20 -2.30
CA PHE A 184 6.40 -3.58 -2.76
C PHE A 184 6.26 -3.43 -4.28
N VAL A 185 5.22 -4.01 -4.85
CA VAL A 185 4.85 -3.87 -6.27
C VAL A 185 3.49 -3.18 -6.38
N THR A 186 3.40 -2.15 -7.22
CA THR A 186 2.13 -1.47 -7.51
C THR A 186 1.18 -2.38 -8.29
N ALA A 187 -0.12 -2.13 -8.16
CA ALA A 187 -1.15 -2.79 -8.94
C ALA A 187 -1.01 -2.41 -10.41
N ASP A 188 -1.51 -3.32 -11.26
CA ASP A 188 -1.82 -2.97 -12.62
C ASP A 188 -3.08 -2.08 -12.67
N VAL A 189 -2.96 -0.93 -13.29
CA VAL A 189 -4.02 0.06 -13.49
C VAL A 189 -4.16 0.47 -14.97
N GLU A 190 -3.41 -0.16 -15.87
CA GLU A 190 -3.47 0.13 -17.30
C GLU A 190 -4.47 -0.82 -17.96
N PRO A 191 -5.36 -0.32 -18.85
CA PRO A 191 -6.25 -1.18 -19.59
C PRO A 191 -5.51 -1.90 -20.73
N PRO A 192 -6.02 -3.07 -21.19
CA PRO A 192 -5.43 -3.78 -22.31
C PRO A 192 -5.32 -2.90 -23.56
N LEU A 193 -4.28 -3.11 -24.34
CA LEU A 193 -4.08 -2.46 -25.63
C LEU A 193 -4.11 -3.49 -26.76
N LEU A 194 -4.90 -3.22 -27.80
CA LEU A 194 -4.83 -4.01 -29.03
C LEU A 194 -3.50 -3.71 -29.75
N VAL A 195 -2.64 -4.71 -29.85
CA VAL A 195 -1.33 -4.62 -30.50
C VAL A 195 -1.43 -4.91 -32.00
N SER A 196 -2.21 -5.92 -32.38
CA SER A 196 -2.38 -6.31 -33.78
C SER A 196 -3.59 -7.21 -33.99
N SER A 197 -3.91 -7.47 -35.26
CA SER A 197 -4.99 -8.34 -35.67
C SER A 197 -4.57 -9.27 -36.81
N VAL A 198 -5.30 -10.38 -36.95
CA VAL A 198 -5.29 -11.23 -38.15
C VAL A 198 -6.74 -11.44 -38.58
N PRO A 199 -7.15 -11.07 -39.79
CA PRO A 199 -6.39 -10.30 -40.78
C PRO A 199 -5.90 -8.97 -40.21
N ALA A 200 -4.71 -8.54 -40.66
CA ALA A 200 -4.18 -7.23 -40.29
C ALA A 200 -5.08 -6.12 -40.83
N ASP A 201 -5.09 -4.96 -40.16
CA ASP A 201 -5.76 -3.75 -40.68
C ASP A 201 -5.30 -3.44 -42.12
N GLY A 202 -6.26 -3.17 -42.99
CA GLY A 202 -6.06 -2.95 -44.42
C GLY A 202 -5.82 -4.23 -45.24
N ALA A 203 -6.01 -5.42 -44.68
CA ALA A 203 -5.85 -6.67 -45.41
C ALA A 203 -6.88 -6.81 -46.54
N THR A 204 -6.39 -7.08 -47.75
CA THR A 204 -7.22 -7.35 -48.93
C THR A 204 -7.28 -8.84 -49.25
N GLY A 205 -8.37 -9.29 -49.87
CA GLY A 205 -8.49 -10.69 -50.30
C GLY A 205 -8.68 -11.68 -49.15
N VAL A 206 -9.19 -11.19 -48.02
CA VAL A 206 -9.56 -12.01 -46.86
C VAL A 206 -10.73 -12.92 -47.25
N HIS A 207 -10.59 -14.21 -46.97
CA HIS A 207 -11.69 -15.17 -47.16
C HIS A 207 -12.78 -14.94 -46.12
N ALA A 208 -14.05 -15.09 -46.51
CA ALA A 208 -15.20 -14.85 -45.63
C ALA A 208 -15.22 -15.69 -44.35
N GLU A 209 -14.64 -16.90 -44.38
CA GLU A 209 -14.54 -17.81 -43.21
C GLU A 209 -13.30 -17.56 -42.35
N THR A 210 -12.53 -16.50 -42.63
CA THR A 210 -11.29 -16.26 -41.89
C THR A 210 -11.65 -15.86 -40.47
N ASN A 211 -11.18 -16.63 -39.49
CA ASN A 211 -11.23 -16.21 -38.11
C ASN A 211 -10.53 -14.86 -37.95
N ILE A 212 -11.13 -13.98 -37.16
CA ILE A 212 -10.47 -12.75 -36.74
C ILE A 212 -9.77 -13.04 -35.42
N THR A 213 -8.47 -12.79 -35.36
CA THR A 213 -7.66 -12.88 -34.16
C THR A 213 -7.25 -11.48 -33.75
N LEU A 214 -7.53 -11.11 -32.51
CA LEU A 214 -7.10 -9.87 -31.88
C LEU A 214 -5.98 -10.20 -30.87
N MET A 215 -4.83 -9.55 -31.00
CA MET A 215 -3.68 -9.76 -30.13
C MET A 215 -3.45 -8.51 -29.28
N PHE A 216 -3.43 -8.71 -27.96
CA PHE A 216 -3.27 -7.68 -26.94
C PHE A 216 -1.84 -7.70 -26.37
N ASP A 217 -1.46 -6.64 -25.67
CA ASP A 217 -0.19 -6.55 -24.94
C ASP A 217 -0.19 -7.33 -23.62
N GLU A 218 -1.37 -7.72 -23.15
CA GLU A 218 -1.57 -8.52 -21.94
C GLU A 218 -2.73 -9.51 -22.07
N ALA A 219 -2.88 -10.38 -21.08
CA ALA A 219 -3.92 -11.41 -21.08
C ALA A 219 -5.30 -10.83 -20.77
N VAL A 220 -6.25 -11.05 -21.67
CA VAL A 220 -7.62 -10.54 -21.55
C VAL A 220 -8.64 -11.66 -21.30
N HIS A 221 -9.75 -11.29 -20.68
CA HIS A 221 -10.86 -12.15 -20.33
C HIS A 221 -12.15 -11.58 -20.95
N PRO A 222 -12.86 -12.37 -21.79
CA PRO A 222 -14.23 -12.08 -22.21
C PRO A 222 -15.17 -11.80 -21.04
N ARG A 223 -15.92 -10.69 -21.09
CA ARG A 223 -16.80 -10.23 -20.00
C ARG A 223 -18.27 -10.10 -20.39
N TYR A 224 -18.69 -8.95 -20.91
CA TYR A 224 -20.03 -8.70 -21.45
C TYR A 224 -19.97 -7.63 -22.53
N GLY A 225 -20.83 -7.72 -23.55
CA GLY A 225 -20.88 -6.76 -24.64
C GLY A 225 -20.92 -7.46 -25.98
N ASN A 226 -20.64 -6.71 -27.05
CA ASN A 226 -20.59 -7.27 -28.39
C ASN A 226 -19.29 -6.89 -29.10
N ILE A 227 -18.89 -7.79 -29.98
CA ILE A 227 -17.99 -7.48 -31.08
C ILE A 227 -18.85 -7.47 -32.34
N THR A 228 -18.67 -6.51 -33.23
CA THR A 228 -19.52 -6.35 -34.41
C THR A 228 -18.68 -6.13 -35.66
N ILE A 229 -19.09 -6.75 -36.76
CA ILE A 229 -18.54 -6.49 -38.09
C ILE A 229 -19.52 -5.59 -38.81
N HIS A 230 -19.01 -4.54 -39.46
CA HIS A 230 -19.80 -3.57 -40.21
C HIS A 230 -19.34 -3.48 -41.65
N TYR A 231 -20.26 -3.22 -42.58
CA TYR A 231 -19.89 -2.76 -43.91
C TYR A 231 -19.28 -1.36 -43.82
N ALA A 232 -18.11 -1.15 -44.43
CA ALA A 232 -17.42 0.15 -44.35
C ALA A 232 -18.11 1.27 -45.14
N ASP A 233 -18.90 0.94 -46.16
CA ASP A 233 -19.59 1.94 -46.99
C ASP A 233 -20.84 2.54 -46.33
N SER A 234 -21.56 1.72 -45.55
CA SER A 234 -22.88 2.03 -45.01
C SER A 234 -22.90 2.05 -43.48
N GLY A 235 -21.90 1.47 -42.82
CA GLY A 235 -21.87 1.27 -41.37
C GLY A 235 -22.89 0.25 -40.87
N ASN A 236 -23.62 -0.43 -41.76
CA ASN A 236 -24.59 -1.43 -41.37
C ASN A 236 -23.89 -2.65 -40.76
N VAL A 237 -24.46 -3.15 -39.65
CA VAL A 237 -23.98 -4.37 -38.99
C VAL A 237 -24.18 -5.57 -39.91
N VAL A 238 -23.12 -6.36 -40.04
CA VAL A 238 -23.06 -7.61 -40.79
C VAL A 238 -23.27 -8.80 -39.85
N GLU A 239 -22.50 -8.83 -38.76
CA GLU A 239 -22.59 -9.86 -37.73
C GLU A 239 -22.34 -9.24 -36.36
N THR A 240 -22.98 -9.82 -35.33
CA THR A 240 -22.80 -9.45 -33.94
C THR A 240 -22.41 -10.69 -33.14
N PHE A 241 -21.27 -10.61 -32.48
CA PHE A 241 -20.76 -11.63 -31.57
C PHE A 241 -20.99 -11.15 -30.15
N THR A 242 -22.00 -11.69 -29.49
CA THR A 242 -22.18 -11.45 -28.05
C THR A 242 -21.03 -12.10 -27.28
N VAL A 243 -20.54 -11.41 -26.25
CA VAL A 243 -19.44 -11.87 -25.40
C VAL A 243 -19.96 -12.14 -23.98
N PRO A 244 -19.64 -13.29 -23.36
CA PRO A 244 -18.98 -14.45 -23.97
C PRO A 244 -19.95 -15.22 -24.88
N SER A 245 -19.41 -15.89 -25.91
CA SER A 245 -20.14 -16.87 -26.72
C SER A 245 -19.19 -17.94 -27.24
N GLY A 246 -19.72 -19.02 -27.82
CA GLY A 246 -18.89 -20.07 -28.44
C GLY A 246 -18.12 -19.61 -29.68
N GLN A 247 -18.45 -18.41 -30.20
CA GLN A 247 -17.75 -17.79 -31.33
C GLN A 247 -16.57 -16.94 -30.89
N VAL A 248 -16.43 -16.62 -29.60
CA VAL A 248 -15.35 -15.78 -29.07
C VAL A 248 -14.54 -16.62 -28.08
N ALA A 249 -13.34 -17.01 -28.50
CA ALA A 249 -12.40 -17.82 -27.72
C ALA A 249 -11.17 -17.00 -27.30
N GLY A 250 -10.44 -17.48 -26.30
CA GLY A 250 -9.23 -16.81 -25.78
C GLY A 250 -9.33 -16.33 -24.32
N LEU A 251 -10.01 -17.09 -23.46
CA LEU A 251 -10.15 -16.74 -22.05
C LEU A 251 -8.79 -16.77 -21.34
N GLY A 252 -8.37 -15.63 -20.80
CA GLY A 252 -7.13 -15.50 -20.02
C GLY A 252 -5.87 -15.62 -20.88
N THR A 253 -5.97 -15.27 -22.16
CA THR A 253 -4.86 -15.23 -23.10
C THR A 253 -4.71 -13.83 -23.66
N ASP A 254 -3.53 -13.51 -24.20
CA ASP A 254 -3.27 -12.28 -24.97
C ASP A 254 -3.98 -12.25 -26.33
N THR A 255 -4.68 -13.32 -26.67
CA THR A 255 -5.24 -13.53 -28.00
C THR A 255 -6.74 -13.82 -27.89
N ILE A 256 -7.57 -13.03 -28.55
CA ILE A 256 -9.02 -13.31 -28.73
C ILE A 256 -9.28 -13.74 -30.16
N THR A 257 -9.85 -14.92 -30.33
CA THR A 257 -10.26 -15.44 -31.64
C THR A 257 -11.77 -15.34 -31.78
N ILE A 258 -12.22 -14.62 -32.80
CA ILE A 258 -13.61 -14.50 -33.23
C ILE A 258 -13.80 -15.42 -34.43
N ASN A 259 -14.77 -16.32 -34.32
CA ASN A 259 -15.13 -17.29 -35.35
C ASN A 259 -16.53 -16.94 -35.91
N PRO A 260 -16.60 -16.30 -37.09
CA PRO A 260 -17.85 -16.06 -37.81
C PRO A 260 -18.70 -17.34 -37.90
N ALA A 261 -19.95 -17.32 -37.42
CA ALA A 261 -20.80 -18.53 -37.34
C ALA A 261 -21.33 -18.95 -38.71
N GLN A 262 -21.27 -18.04 -39.67
CA GLN A 262 -21.65 -18.28 -41.03
C GLN A 262 -20.48 -17.86 -41.92
N ALA A 263 -20.33 -18.57 -43.04
CA ALA A 263 -19.94 -17.85 -44.24
C ALA A 263 -20.81 -16.61 -44.29
N LEU A 264 -20.23 -15.40 -44.39
CA LEU A 264 -20.92 -14.09 -44.46
C LEU A 264 -21.91 -14.00 -45.65
N PHE A 265 -22.82 -14.95 -45.78
CA PHE A 265 -23.36 -15.48 -47.03
C PHE A 265 -24.76 -16.07 -46.91
N GLU A 266 -25.37 -16.18 -45.73
CA GLU A 266 -26.83 -16.40 -45.67
C GLU A 266 -27.60 -15.09 -45.48
N VAL A 267 -27.85 -14.49 -46.64
CA VAL A 267 -28.91 -13.53 -46.96
C VAL A 267 -30.19 -13.83 -46.19
N THR A 268 -30.64 -12.89 -45.36
CA THR A 268 -32.01 -12.92 -44.81
C THR A 268 -32.82 -11.64 -45.00
N THR A 269 -32.35 -10.64 -45.76
CA THR A 269 -33.24 -9.60 -46.30
C THR A 269 -32.80 -9.20 -47.70
N SER A 270 -33.76 -9.19 -48.64
CA SER A 270 -33.85 -8.68 -50.04
C SER A 270 -32.65 -8.19 -50.89
N ASP A 271 -31.42 -8.22 -50.41
CA ASP A 271 -30.21 -7.81 -51.11
C ASP A 271 -29.28 -9.04 -51.19
N ASP A 272 -29.54 -9.87 -52.20
CA ASP A 272 -28.78 -11.06 -52.60
C ASP A 272 -27.41 -10.65 -53.17
N ARG A 273 -26.57 -10.02 -52.35
CA ARG A 273 -25.17 -9.74 -52.70
C ARG A 273 -24.28 -10.79 -52.03
N PRO A 274 -23.88 -11.88 -52.73
CA PRO A 274 -22.59 -12.51 -52.43
C PRO A 274 -21.56 -11.39 -52.28
N LEU A 275 -20.68 -11.43 -51.26
CA LEU A 275 -19.64 -10.42 -51.02
C LEU A 275 -19.12 -9.89 -52.35
N ALA A 276 -19.61 -8.72 -52.76
CA ALA A 276 -19.24 -8.19 -54.05
C ALA A 276 -17.73 -7.98 -53.99
N ALA A 277 -16.99 -8.38 -55.03
CA ALA A 277 -15.56 -8.16 -55.05
C ALA A 277 -15.27 -6.68 -54.74
N GLY A 278 -14.45 -6.42 -53.73
CA GLY A 278 -14.18 -5.07 -53.23
C GLY A 278 -15.07 -4.57 -52.08
N THR A 279 -15.90 -5.43 -51.47
CA THR A 279 -16.58 -5.09 -50.21
C THR A 279 -15.55 -4.93 -49.10
N THR A 280 -15.67 -3.87 -48.30
CA THR A 280 -14.79 -3.54 -47.19
C THR A 280 -15.57 -3.58 -45.89
N PHE A 281 -14.88 -3.96 -44.81
CA PHE A 281 -15.48 -4.16 -43.50
C PHE A 281 -14.66 -3.43 -42.45
N TYR A 282 -15.27 -3.11 -41.33
CA TYR A 282 -14.52 -2.75 -40.12
C TYR A 282 -15.13 -3.45 -38.91
N ILE A 283 -14.35 -3.53 -37.84
CA ILE A 283 -14.72 -4.23 -36.62
C ILE A 283 -14.81 -3.23 -35.48
N ASN A 284 -15.95 -3.24 -34.78
CA ASN A 284 -16.09 -2.59 -33.49
C ASN A 284 -16.09 -3.60 -32.35
N VAL A 285 -15.57 -3.15 -31.21
CA VAL A 285 -15.57 -3.88 -29.95
C VAL A 285 -16.20 -2.95 -28.93
N ASP A 286 -17.36 -3.31 -28.37
CA ASP A 286 -18.00 -2.48 -27.35
C ASP A 286 -17.02 -2.29 -26.17
N PRO A 287 -16.96 -1.11 -25.52
CA PRO A 287 -16.18 -0.92 -24.31
C PRO A 287 -16.51 -1.96 -23.24
N GLN A 288 -15.53 -2.37 -22.43
CA GLN A 288 -15.67 -3.37 -21.35
C GLN A 288 -15.99 -4.81 -21.80
N THR A 289 -16.03 -5.06 -23.12
CA THR A 289 -16.21 -6.41 -23.68
C THR A 289 -15.13 -7.38 -23.21
N LEU A 290 -13.92 -6.85 -23.04
CA LEU A 290 -12.74 -7.56 -22.56
C LEU A 290 -12.19 -6.85 -21.32
N ARG A 291 -11.53 -7.59 -20.45
CA ARG A 291 -10.93 -7.09 -19.21
C ARG A 291 -9.66 -7.86 -18.88
N ASP A 292 -8.61 -7.24 -18.35
CA ASP A 292 -7.46 -7.98 -17.84
C ASP A 292 -7.75 -8.69 -16.49
N SER A 293 -6.68 -9.27 -15.91
CA SER A 293 -6.75 -9.98 -14.63
C SER A 293 -6.77 -9.06 -13.41
N ALA A 294 -6.23 -7.85 -13.51
CA ALA A 294 -6.26 -6.82 -12.46
C ALA A 294 -7.60 -6.07 -12.40
N GLY A 295 -8.39 -6.19 -13.47
CA GLY A 295 -9.70 -5.64 -13.61
C GLY A 295 -9.77 -4.33 -14.40
N ASN A 296 -8.80 -4.00 -15.24
CA ASN A 296 -8.95 -2.85 -16.14
C ASN A 296 -9.71 -3.28 -17.40
N ASP A 297 -10.73 -2.51 -17.74
CA ASP A 297 -11.62 -2.82 -18.85
C ASP A 297 -11.00 -2.33 -20.17
N TYR A 298 -11.00 -3.17 -21.21
CA TYR A 298 -10.60 -2.75 -22.55
C TYR A 298 -11.50 -1.60 -23.02
N PRO A 299 -10.94 -0.48 -23.50
CA PRO A 299 -11.72 0.69 -23.90
C PRO A 299 -12.67 0.42 -25.07
N GLY A 300 -12.40 -0.63 -25.87
CA GLY A 300 -13.16 -0.95 -27.07
C GLY A 300 -12.57 -0.33 -28.33
N ILE A 301 -13.27 -0.54 -29.45
CA ILE A 301 -13.03 0.09 -30.74
C ILE A 301 -14.38 0.61 -31.21
N ASP A 302 -14.56 1.92 -31.30
CA ASP A 302 -15.82 2.58 -31.63
C ASP A 302 -15.79 3.38 -32.95
N ASP A 303 -14.67 3.34 -33.66
CA ASP A 303 -14.48 3.99 -34.96
C ASP A 303 -14.39 2.97 -36.11
N SER A 304 -14.38 3.46 -37.36
CA SER A 304 -14.37 2.63 -38.58
C SER A 304 -12.99 2.49 -39.23
N THR A 305 -11.91 2.88 -38.55
CA THR A 305 -10.56 3.05 -39.09
C THR A 305 -9.48 2.31 -38.32
N THR A 306 -9.71 1.99 -37.04
CA THR A 306 -8.75 1.28 -36.19
C THR A 306 -8.57 -0.18 -36.63
N LEU A 307 -9.63 -0.80 -37.16
CA LEU A 307 -9.58 -2.18 -37.66
C LEU A 307 -10.49 -2.35 -38.87
N SER A 308 -9.92 -2.14 -40.07
CA SER A 308 -10.60 -2.07 -41.38
C SER A 308 -10.02 -2.98 -42.47
#